data_AF-A0A832X5I2-F1
#
_entry.id   AF-A0A832X5I2-F1
#
_cell.length_a   1.000
_cell.length_b   1.000
_cell.length_c   1.000
_cell.angle_alpha   90.00
_cell.angle_beta   90.00
_cell.angle_gamma   90.00
#
_symmetry.space_group_name_H-M   'P 1'
#
loop_
_entity.id
_entity.type
_entity.pdbx_description
1 polymer ?
#
loop_
_entity_poly.entity_id
_entity_poly.type
_entity_poly.pdbx_seq_one_letter_code
_entity_poly.pdbx_strand_id
1 'polypeptide(L)' 'TFNQQLIEMFEQFGVSRWDNDYFTISKVDAYTKDVFNSKKLKNDDVNLYNKYVKQTKVKPSIRVKLK' A
#
# COMPACT_ATOMS: atom_id res chain seq x y z
N THR A 1 -8.07 -16.01 -10.53
CA THR A 1 -6.89 -16.22 -9.64
C THR A 1 -7.38 -16.52 -8.23
N PHE A 2 -6.56 -17.17 -7.39
CA PHE A 2 -6.90 -17.55 -6.00
C PHE A 2 -7.55 -16.40 -5.19
N ASN A 3 -7.02 -15.18 -5.32
CA ASN A 3 -7.57 -14.00 -4.63
C ASN A 3 -8.99 -13.63 -5.05
N GLN A 4 -9.36 -13.85 -6.31
CA GLN A 4 -10.69 -13.53 -6.82
C GLN A 4 -11.73 -14.50 -6.26
N GLN A 5 -11.39 -15.79 -6.18
CA GLN A 5 -12.25 -16.81 -5.58
C GLN A 5 -12.49 -16.54 -4.09
N LEU A 6 -11.47 -16.05 -3.37
CA LEU A 6 -11.64 -15.62 -1.97
C LEU A 6 -12.58 -14.42 -1.85
N ILE A 7 -12.47 -13.41 -2.71
CA ILE A 7 -13.37 -12.24 -2.67
C ILE A 7 -14.82 -12.66 -2.90
N GLU A 8 -15.08 -13.50 -3.90
CA GLU A 8 -16.41 -14.05 -4.20
C GLU A 8 -16.98 -14.87 -3.03
N MET A 9 -16.13 -15.67 -2.37
CA MET A 9 -16.52 -16.43 -1.19
C MET A 9 -16.90 -15.51 -0.02
N PHE A 10 -16.11 -14.47 0.26
CA PHE A 10 -16.44 -13.48 1.30
C PHE A 10 -17.76 -12.74 1.00
N GLU A 11 -18.09 -12.50 -0.27
CA GLU A 11 -19.36 -11.88 -0.69
C GLU A 11 -20.55 -12.82 -0.56
N GLN A 12 -20.40 -14.09 -0.97
CA GLN A 12 -21.47 -15.09 -0.87
C GLN A 12 -21.87 -15.41 0.57
N PHE A 13 -20.89 -15.49 1.47
CA PHE A 13 -21.15 -15.82 2.88
C PHE A 13 -21.40 -14.59 3.75
N GLY A 14 -21.25 -13.36 3.22
CA GLY A 14 -21.44 -12.12 3.96
C GLY A 14 -20.47 -11.92 5.13
N VAL A 15 -19.33 -12.61 5.10
CA VAL A 15 -18.34 -12.61 6.18
C VAL A 15 -17.27 -11.58 5.87
N SER A 16 -16.97 -10.69 6.81
CA SER A 16 -15.88 -9.69 6.68
C SER A 16 -14.54 -10.20 7.21
N ARG A 17 -14.57 -11.20 8.09
CA ARG A 17 -13.40 -11.80 8.74
C ARG A 17 -13.61 -13.28 9.00
N TRP A 18 -12.69 -14.09 8.50
CA TRP A 18 -12.56 -15.50 8.85
C TRP A 18 -11.39 -15.66 9.81
N ASP A 19 -11.67 -16.15 11.02
CA ASP A 19 -10.67 -16.37 12.07
C ASP A 19 -10.71 -17.83 12.53
N ASN A 20 -9.56 -18.49 12.60
CA ASN A 20 -9.39 -19.86 13.08
C ASN A 20 -8.00 -20.00 13.72
N ASP A 21 -7.75 -21.10 14.42
CA ASP A 21 -6.52 -21.40 15.18
C ASP A 21 -5.23 -21.37 14.35
N TYR A 22 -5.34 -21.40 13.02
CA TYR A 22 -4.21 -21.44 12.09
C TYR A 22 -4.04 -20.16 11.27
N PHE A 23 -5.09 -19.38 11.04
CA PHE A 23 -5.03 -18.18 10.21
C PHE A 23 -6.24 -17.27 10.38
N THR A 24 -6.02 -15.99 10.09
CA THR A 24 -7.06 -14.97 9.98
C THR A 24 -7.02 -14.36 8.59
N ILE A 25 -8.14 -14.40 7.86
CA ILE A 25 -8.31 -13.71 6.57
C ILE A 25 -9.38 -12.65 6.76
N SER A 26 -9.03 -11.39 6.55
CA SER A 26 -9.97 -10.25 6.64
C SER A 26 -10.13 -9.62 5.27
N LYS A 27 -11.37 -9.41 4.82
CA LYS A 27 -11.66 -8.62 3.63
C LYS A 27 -11.48 -7.16 4.00
N VAL A 28 -10.55 -6.48 3.32
CA VAL A 28 -10.41 -5.03 3.39
C VAL A 28 -11.22 -4.47 2.24
N ASP A 29 -12.13 -3.55 2.54
CA ASP A 29 -12.93 -2.91 1.51
C ASP A 29 -12.06 -2.19 0.49
N ALA A 30 -12.56 -2.13 -0.75
CA ALA A 30 -11.92 -1.38 -1.81
C ALA A 30 -11.83 0.09 -1.37
N TYR A 31 -10.62 0.59 -1.16
CA TYR A 31 -10.36 1.99 -0.87
C TYR A 31 -9.65 2.63 -2.05
N THR A 32 -10.00 3.87 -2.34
CA THR A 32 -9.27 4.68 -3.29
C THR A 32 -7.98 5.16 -2.63
N LYS A 33 -6.85 4.86 -3.26
CA LYS A 33 -5.55 5.36 -2.83
C LYS A 33 -5.03 6.36 -3.85
N ASP A 34 -4.72 7.56 -3.39
CA ASP A 34 -3.99 8.51 -4.20
C ASP A 34 -2.53 8.08 -4.31
N VAL A 35 -2.13 7.70 -5.52
CA VAL A 35 -0.75 7.33 -5.84
C VAL A 35 -0.12 8.48 -6.62
N PHE A 36 0.78 9.21 -5.96
CA PHE A 36 1.50 10.29 -6.59
C PHE A 36 2.67 9.76 -7.44
N ASN A 37 2.57 9.90 -8.76
CA ASN A 37 3.64 9.50 -9.67
C ASN A 37 4.67 10.63 -9.84
N SER A 38 5.63 10.66 -8.93
CA SER A 38 6.71 11.65 -8.92
C SER A 38 7.57 11.64 -10.19
N LYS A 39 7.73 10.48 -10.86
CA LYS A 39 8.52 10.38 -12.10
C LYS A 39 7.83 11.06 -13.28
N LYS A 40 6.51 10.86 -13.43
CA LYS A 40 5.72 11.54 -14.47
C LYS A 40 5.75 13.05 -14.26
N LEU A 41 5.51 13.51 -13.04
CA LEU A 41 5.56 14.93 -12.73
C LEU A 41 6.92 15.57 -13.05
N LYS A 42 8.02 14.85 -12.80
CA LYS A 42 9.37 15.31 -13.16
C LYS A 42 9.55 15.53 -14.66
N ASN A 43 8.88 14.74 -15.49
CA ASN A 43 8.99 14.84 -16.95
C ASN A 43 8.03 15.89 -17.53
N ASP A 44 6.83 16.00 -16.97
CA ASP A 44 5.78 16.87 -17.48
C ASP A 44 6.00 18.34 -17.07
N ASP A 45 6.39 18.59 -15.81
CA ASP A 45 6.67 19.94 -15.30
C ASP A 45 7.80 19.90 -14.26
N VAL A 46 9.02 20.07 -14.76
CA VAL A 46 10.24 20.11 -13.96
C VAL A 46 10.21 21.25 -12.93
N ASN A 47 9.59 22.39 -13.25
CA ASN A 47 9.53 23.54 -12.35
C ASN A 47 8.63 23.25 -11.16
N LEU A 48 7.48 22.63 -11.40
CA LEU A 48 6.57 22.20 -10.34
C LEU A 48 7.19 21.09 -9.47
N TYR A 49 7.86 20.13 -10.10
CA TYR A 49 8.58 19.08 -9.39
C TYR A 49 9.64 19.65 -8.44
N ASN A 50 10.47 20.59 -8.90
CA ASN A 50 11.51 21.20 -8.09
C ASN A 50 10.97 22.08 -6.96
N LYS A 51 9.78 22.68 -7.13
CA LYS A 51 9.13 23.51 -6.12
C LYS A 51 8.66 22.70 -4.89
N TYR A 52 8.20 21.47 -5.10
CA TYR A 52 7.61 20.64 -4.04
C TYR A 52 8.52 19.51 -3.54
N VAL A 53 9.51 19.08 -4.32
CA VAL A 53 10.41 17.99 -3.93
C VAL A 53 11.64 18.54 -3.22
N LYS A 54 11.61 18.52 -1.88
CA LYS A 54 12.77 18.85 -1.04
C LYS A 54 13.65 17.62 -0.83
N GLN A 55 14.79 17.54 -1.52
CA GLN A 55 15.77 16.49 -1.27
C GLN A 55 16.57 16.80 -0.01
N THR A 56 16.44 15.94 1.02
CA THR A 56 17.25 16.04 2.23
C THR A 56 18.24 14.89 2.25
N LYS A 57 19.54 15.21 2.30
CA LYS A 57 20.59 14.18 2.44
C LYS A 57 20.58 13.67 3.87
N VAL A 58 20.12 12.44 4.05
CA VAL A 58 20.20 11.72 5.34
C VAL A 58 21.52 10.99 5.47
N LYS A 59 22.13 11.05 6.66
CA LYS A 59 23.36 10.31 6.97
C LYS A 59 23.04 8.81 7.10
N PRO A 60 23.93 7.91 6.66
CA PRO A 60 23.75 6.48 6.88
C PRO A 60 23.70 6.20 8.40
N SER A 61 22.70 5.43 8.86
CA SER A 61 22.59 4.99 10.25
C SER A 61 22.28 3.49 10.30
N ILE A 62 23.02 2.74 11.11
CA ILE A 62 22.75 1.31 11.36
C ILE A 62 21.71 1.24 12.48
N ARG A 63 20.56 0.60 12.21
CA ARG A 63 19.50 0.37 13.21
C ARG A 63 19.37 -1.13 13.42
N VAL A 64 19.90 -1.63 14.54
CA VAL A 64 19.69 -3.01 15.00
C VAL A 64 18.46 -3.02 15.91
N LYS A 65 17.45 -3.80 15.55
CA LYS A 65 16.33 -4.16 16.43
C LYS A 65 16.48 -5.64 16.78
N LEU A 66 16.67 -5.94 18.06
CA LEU A 66 16.48 -7.27 18.62
C LEU A 66 15.01 -7.46 18.99
N LYS A 67 14.52 -8.69 18.81
CA LYS A 67 13.22 -9.15 19.32
C LYS A 67 13.34 -9.50 20.79
#